data_AF-X1QYZ1-F1
#
_entry.id   AF-X1QYZ1-F1
#
_cell.length_a   1.000
_cell.length_b   1.000
_cell.length_c   1.000
_cell.angle_alpha   90.00
_cell.angle_beta   90.00
_cell.angle_gamma   90.00
#
_symmetry.space_group_name_H-M   'P 1'
#
loop_
_entity.id
_entity.type
_entity.pdbx_description
1 polymer ?
#
loop_
_entity_poly.entity_id
_entity_poly.type
_entity_poly.pdbx_seq_one_letter_code
_entity_poly.pdbx_strand_id
1 'polypeptide(L)'
;FRQELEKAGLDNLKILAEAGRSIVGTYLNGCSPQEKAKIKGDLNTLLQLGINAEMILAELTRQMPELAPIMEAKEGYKKTEIEKLEQFLRET
;
A
#
# COMPACT_ATOMS: atom_id res chain seq x y z
N PHE A 1 12.70 -14.80 15.78
CA PHE A 1 11.22 -14.86 15.66
C PHE A 1 10.58 -13.58 15.11
N ARG A 2 10.48 -12.45 15.84
CA ARG A 2 9.83 -11.22 15.29
C ARG A 2 10.50 -10.70 14.00
N GLN A 3 11.83 -10.64 13.97
CA GLN A 3 12.59 -10.26 12.78
C GLN A 3 12.45 -11.25 11.60
N GLU A 4 12.16 -12.52 11.88
CA GLU A 4 11.97 -13.54 10.85
C GLU A 4 10.58 -13.42 10.22
N LEU A 5 9.56 -13.06 11.00
CA LEU A 5 8.22 -12.75 10.50
C LEU A 5 8.22 -11.45 9.67
N GLU A 6 8.97 -10.43 10.11
CA GLU A 6 9.16 -9.18 9.33
C GLU A 6 9.88 -9.45 8.01
N LYS A 7 10.95 -10.25 8.02
CA LYS A 7 11.65 -10.66 6.79
C LYS A 7 10.77 -11.47 5.85
N ALA A 8 10.07 -12.49 6.37
CA ALA A 8 9.15 -13.29 5.56
C ALA A 8 8.03 -12.43 4.96
N GLY A 9 7.52 -11.46 5.71
CA GLY A 9 6.57 -10.46 5.23
C GLY A 9 7.15 -9.63 4.08
N LEU A 10 8.33 -9.03 4.28
CA LEU A 10 9.01 -8.22 3.27
C LEU A 10 9.34 -9.01 2.00
N ASP A 11 9.78 -10.27 2.12
CA ASP A 11 10.09 -11.12 0.98
C ASP A 11 8.83 -11.51 0.21
N ASN A 12 7.70 -11.73 0.89
CA ASN A 12 6.41 -11.92 0.22
C ASN A 12 5.97 -10.65 -0.55
N LEU A 13 6.20 -9.46 0.02
CA LEU A 13 5.90 -8.20 -0.67
C LEU A 13 6.77 -8.04 -1.93
N LYS A 14 8.06 -8.37 -1.86
CA LYS A 14 8.95 -8.38 -3.03
C LYS A 14 8.43 -9.31 -4.13
N ILE A 15 8.05 -10.55 -3.78
CA ILE A 15 7.53 -11.53 -4.74
C ILE A 15 6.28 -10.98 -5.46
N LEU A 16 5.37 -10.32 -4.73
CA LEU A 16 4.19 -9.69 -5.32
C LEU A 16 4.58 -8.57 -6.29
N ALA A 17 5.49 -7.68 -5.89
CA ALA A 17 5.94 -6.57 -6.71
C ALA A 17 6.69 -7.05 -7.97
N GLU A 18 7.58 -8.04 -7.84
CA GLU A 18 8.28 -8.68 -8.96
C GLU A 18 7.30 -9.34 -9.94
N ALA A 19 6.25 -9.98 -9.44
CA ALA A 19 5.16 -10.53 -10.25
C ALA A 19 4.24 -9.44 -10.85
N GLY A 20 4.50 -8.16 -10.60
CA GLY A 20 3.67 -7.04 -11.04
C GLY A 20 2.30 -6.99 -10.37
N ARG A 21 2.11 -7.69 -9.25
CA ARG A 21 0.87 -7.69 -8.49
C ARG A 21 0.86 -6.54 -7.50
N SER A 22 -0.29 -5.88 -7.40
CA SER A 22 -0.43 -4.76 -6.48
C SER A 22 -0.43 -5.23 -5.03
N ILE A 23 0.46 -4.67 -4.21
CA ILE A 23 0.51 -4.94 -2.76
C ILE A 23 -0.71 -4.30 -2.09
N VAL A 24 -1.02 -3.04 -2.41
CA VAL A 24 -2.20 -2.32 -1.91
C VAL A 24 -3.47 -3.08 -2.28
N GLY A 25 -3.62 -3.47 -3.55
CA GLY A 25 -4.77 -4.24 -4.00
C GLY A 25 -4.88 -5.61 -3.32
N THR A 26 -3.75 -6.30 -3.12
CA THR A 26 -3.73 -7.61 -2.43
C THR A 26 -4.12 -7.46 -0.96
N TYR A 27 -3.58 -6.46 -0.27
CA TYR A 27 -3.92 -6.16 1.12
C TYR A 27 -5.41 -5.85 1.27
N LEU A 28 -5.93 -4.92 0.46
CA LEU A 28 -7.34 -4.55 0.49
C LEU A 28 -8.22 -5.77 0.21
N ASN A 29 -7.89 -6.63 -0.75
CA ASN A 29 -8.67 -7.85 -1.02
C ASN A 29 -8.71 -8.82 0.16
N GLY A 30 -7.68 -8.84 1.01
CA GLY A 30 -7.65 -9.65 2.23
C GLY A 30 -8.45 -9.06 3.40
N CYS A 31 -8.76 -7.77 3.38
CA CYS A 31 -9.55 -7.11 4.41
C CYS A 31 -11.04 -7.48 4.33
N SER A 32 -11.67 -7.65 5.49
CA SER A 32 -13.12 -7.74 5.62
C SER A 32 -13.82 -6.43 5.19
N PRO A 33 -15.13 -6.47 4.86
CA PRO A 33 -15.88 -5.26 4.52
C PRO A 33 -15.82 -4.17 5.60
N GLN A 34 -15.84 -4.56 6.89
CA GLN A 34 -15.77 -3.64 8.02
C GLN A 34 -14.39 -2.96 8.12
N GLU A 35 -13.30 -3.73 7.92
CA GLU A 35 -11.95 -3.17 7.88
C GLU A 35 -11.77 -2.22 6.71
N LYS A 36 -12.26 -2.59 5.52
CA LYS A 36 -12.27 -1.70 4.34
C LYS A 36 -13.00 -0.40 4.63
N ALA A 37 -14.21 -0.46 5.21
CA ALA A 37 -14.98 0.74 5.53
C ALA A 37 -14.23 1.67 6.50
N LYS A 38 -13.58 1.10 7.52
CA LYS A 38 -12.76 1.86 8.46
C LYS A 38 -11.56 2.51 7.76
N ILE A 39 -10.76 1.72 7.04
CA ILE A 39 -9.57 2.20 6.31
C ILE A 39 -9.98 3.32 5.35
N LYS A 40 -11.07 3.15 4.62
CA LYS A 40 -11.60 4.17 3.70
C LYS A 40 -12.01 5.45 4.43
N GLY A 41 -12.66 5.35 5.59
CA GLY A 41 -13.01 6.51 6.41
C GLY A 41 -11.79 7.29 6.90
N ASP A 42 -10.78 6.58 7.41
CA ASP A 42 -9.52 7.16 7.88
C ASP A 42 -8.78 7.87 6.73
N LEU A 43 -8.65 7.19 5.58
CA LEU A 43 -7.98 7.75 4.40
C LEU A 43 -8.74 8.92 3.78
N ASN A 44 -10.08 8.90 3.76
CA ASN A 44 -10.88 10.04 3.30
C ASN A 44 -10.70 11.27 4.21
N THR A 45 -10.51 11.06 5.51
CA THR A 45 -10.18 12.15 6.44
C THR A 45 -8.83 12.78 6.08
N LEU A 46 -7.82 11.95 5.77
CA LEU A 46 -6.51 12.44 5.32
C LEU A 46 -6.60 13.20 3.99
N LEU A 47 -7.40 12.72 3.03
CA LEU A 47 -7.66 13.41 1.77
C LEU A 47 -8.28 14.80 1.99
N GLN A 48 -9.24 14.92 2.90
CA GLN A 48 -9.86 16.21 3.24
C GLN A 48 -8.86 17.20 3.86
N LEU A 49 -7.81 16.71 4.51
CA LEU A 49 -6.70 17.51 5.02
C LEU A 49 -5.64 17.84 3.95
N GLY A 50 -5.87 17.45 2.69
CA GLY A 50 -4.95 17.70 1.57
C GLY A 50 -3.84 16.67 1.43
N ILE A 51 -3.88 15.55 2.17
CA ILE A 51 -2.89 14.48 2.09
C ILE A 51 -3.34 13.49 1.01
N ASN A 52 -2.64 13.44 -0.11
CA ASN A 52 -2.98 12.57 -1.25
C ASN A 52 -2.37 11.16 -1.14
N ALA A 53 -2.77 10.26 -2.05
CA ALA A 53 -2.30 8.87 -2.10
C ALA A 53 -0.77 8.74 -2.27
N GLU A 54 -0.15 9.65 -3.03
CA GLU A 54 1.31 9.69 -3.16
C GLU A 54 2.01 10.02 -1.84
N MET A 55 1.50 11.02 -1.10
CA MET A 55 2.02 11.42 0.20
C MET A 55 1.86 10.29 1.24
N ILE A 56 0.75 9.56 1.20
CA ILE A 56 0.53 8.39 2.06
C ILE A 56 1.59 7.32 1.79
N LEU A 57 1.83 6.97 0.53
CA LEU A 57 2.86 5.98 0.19
C LEU A 57 4.27 6.48 0.49
N ALA A 58 4.56 7.77 0.29
CA ALA A 58 5.85 8.35 0.62
C ALA A 58 6.12 8.29 2.13
N GLU A 59 5.12 8.63 2.96
CA GLU A 59 5.21 8.52 4.41
C GLU A 59 5.38 7.06 4.86
N LEU A 60 4.68 6.12 4.22
CA LEU A 60 4.85 4.69 4.47
C LEU A 60 6.28 4.24 4.20
N THR A 61 6.86 4.63 3.05
CA THR A 61 8.27 4.32 2.74
C THR A 61 9.26 5.03 3.64
N ARG A 62 8.90 6.19 4.23
CA ARG A 62 9.75 6.91 5.18
C ARG A 62 9.78 6.20 6.53
N GLN A 63 8.63 5.69 6.98
CA GLN A 63 8.53 4.92 8.23
C GLN A 63 9.07 3.50 8.10
N MET A 64 8.96 2.91 6.91
CA MET A 64 9.46 1.58 6.56
C MET A 64 10.38 1.66 5.33
N PRO A 65 11.65 2.05 5.53
CA PRO A 65 12.62 2.21 4.44
C PRO A 65 12.82 0.96 3.60
N GLU A 66 12.53 -0.23 4.14
CA GLU A 66 12.64 -1.51 3.43
C GLU A 66 11.63 -1.65 2.29
N LEU A 67 10.55 -0.87 2.31
CA LEU A 67 9.55 -0.83 1.23
C LEU A 67 9.97 0.06 0.06
N ALA A 68 10.87 1.02 0.28
CA ALA A 68 11.36 1.91 -0.79
C ALA A 68 11.92 1.12 -1.99
N PRO A 69 12.85 0.16 -1.82
CA PRO A 69 13.36 -0.62 -2.96
C PRO A 69 12.28 -1.49 -3.61
N ILE A 70 11.19 -1.86 -2.92
CA ILE A 70 10.07 -2.62 -3.49
C ILE A 70 9.21 -1.72 -4.38
N MET A 71 8.94 -0.50 -3.93
CA MET A 71 8.16 0.50 -4.69
C MET A 71 8.90 0.97 -5.94
N GLU A 72 10.23 0.98 -5.89
CA GLU A 72 11.12 1.38 -6.98
C GLU A 72 11.61 0.20 -7.85
N ALA A 73 11.33 -1.06 -7.44
CA ALA A 73 11.85 -2.26 -8.09
C ALA A 73 11.48 -2.35 -9.58
N LYS A 74 10.35 -1.78 -9.98
CA LYS A 74 9.85 -1.79 -11.35
C LYS A 74 9.31 -0.43 -11.74
N GLU A 75 9.69 0.02 -12.92
CA GLU A 75 9.20 1.26 -13.49
C GLU A 75 7.67 1.27 -13.54
N GLY A 76 7.07 2.34 -13.02
CA GLY A 76 5.62 2.50 -12.96
C GLY A 76 4.91 1.71 -11.86
N TYR A 77 5.59 0.84 -11.10
CA TYR A 77 4.94 0.06 -10.04
C TYR A 77 4.34 0.94 -8.95
N LYS A 78 5.14 1.89 -8.40
CA LYS A 78 4.64 2.90 -7.46
C LYS A 78 3.40 3.62 -7.98
N LYS A 79 3.36 3.96 -9.28
CA LYS A 79 2.20 4.61 -9.90
C LYS A 79 0.97 3.71 -9.89
N THR A 80 1.14 2.42 -10.21
CA THR A 80 0.06 1.44 -10.10
C THR A 80 -0.47 1.30 -8.67
N GLU A 81 0.41 1.34 -7.66
CA GLU A 81 -0.03 1.31 -6.25
C GLU A 81 -0.83 2.55 -5.86
N ILE A 82 -0.41 3.74 -6.33
CA ILE A 82 -1.17 4.99 -6.15
C ILE A 82 -2.55 4.88 -6.80
N GLU A 83 -2.61 4.45 -8.07
CA GLU A 83 -3.86 4.30 -8.81
C GLU A 83 -4.82 3.31 -8.12
N LYS A 84 -4.29 2.22 -7.55
CA LYS A 84 -5.08 1.25 -6.77
C LYS A 84 -5.64 1.85 -5.48
N LEU A 85 -4.84 2.65 -4.79
CA LEU A 85 -5.28 3.35 -3.59
C LEU A 85 -6.35 4.40 -3.93
N GLU A 86 -6.16 5.18 -4.98
CA GLU A 86 -7.14 6.15 -5.44
C GLU A 86 -8.44 5.48 -5.89
N GLN A 87 -8.36 4.36 -6.60
CA GLN A 87 -9.53 3.58 -7.01
C GLN A 87 -10.36 3.18 -5.79
N PHE A 88 -9.71 2.62 -4.76
CA PHE A 88 -10.37 2.22 -3.52
C PHE A 88 -11.08 3.39 -2.81
N LEU A 89 -10.50 4.59 -2.85
CA LEU A 89 -11.09 5.78 -2.22
C LEU A 89 -12.30 6.32 -3.00
N ARG A 90 -12.35 6.09 -4.31
CA ARG A 90 -13.43 6.54 -5.21
C ARG A 90 -14.59 5.56 -5.34
N GLU A 91 -14.34 4.26 -5.20
CA GLU A 91 -15.41 3.25 -5.23
C GLU A 91 -16.42 3.55 -4.13
N THR A 92 -17.72 3.72 -4.43
CA THR A 92 -18.76 4.11 -3.45
C THR A 92 -19.20 2.95 -2.58
#